data_AF-A0ABD5RX77-F1
#
_entry.id   AF-A0ABD5RX77-F1
#
_cell.length_a   1.000
_cell.length_b   1.000
_cell.length_c   1.000
_cell.angle_alpha   90.00
_cell.angle_beta   90.00
_cell.angle_gamma   90.00
#
_symmetry.space_group_name_H-M   'P 1'
#
loop_
_entity.id
_entity.type
_entity.pdbx_description
1 polymer ?
#
loop_
_entity_poly.entity_id
_entity_poly.type
_entity_poly.pdbx_seq_one_letter_code
_entity_poly.pdbx_strand_id
1 'polypeptide(L)' 'ADALGVSRATVSNYAADLERAGLMSREDGYAVARPEVIITLLLRYADSFGADAATFAAEADRYIRFDP' A
#
# COMPACT_ATOMS: atom_id res chain seq x y z
N ALA A 1 12.97 10.84 6.37
CA ALA A 1 12.40 9.65 5.73
C ALA A 1 13.20 8.47 6.24
N ASP A 2 12.63 7.70 7.16
CA ASP A 2 13.25 6.50 7.68
C ASP A 2 13.51 5.53 6.53
N ALA A 3 14.66 4.86 6.54
CA ALA A 3 15.06 4.00 5.44
C ALA A 3 14.06 2.83 5.34
N LEU A 4 13.30 2.77 4.23
CA LEU A 4 12.27 1.77 3.93
C LEU A 4 12.80 0.32 3.81
N GLY A 5 14.03 0.04 4.24
CA GLY A 5 14.70 -1.25 4.03
C GLY A 5 14.96 -1.60 2.56
N VAL A 6 14.53 -0.76 1.62
CA VAL A 6 14.62 -0.98 0.17
C VAL A 6 15.35 0.16 -0.53
N SER A 7 16.03 -0.16 -1.63
CA SER A 7 16.77 0.83 -2.41
C SER A 7 15.82 1.83 -3.09
N ARG A 8 16.30 3.06 -3.32
CA ARG A 8 15.56 4.06 -4.10
C ARG A 8 15.21 3.55 -5.52
N ALA A 9 16.08 2.73 -6.11
CA ALA A 9 15.84 2.13 -7.43
C ALA A 9 14.65 1.14 -7.38
N THR A 10 14.58 0.30 -6.34
CA THR A 10 13.45 -0.63 -6.11
C THR A 10 12.14 0.15 -5.99
N VAL A 11 12.13 1.22 -5.19
CA VAL A 11 10.95 2.09 -5.05
C VAL A 11 10.56 2.70 -6.40
N SER A 12 11.53 3.22 -7.16
CA SER A 12 11.26 3.84 -8.46
C SER A 12 10.68 2.88 -9.50
N ASN A 13 11.15 1.63 -9.53
CA ASN A 13 10.64 0.62 -10.46
C ASN A 13 9.17 0.30 -10.17
N TYR A 14 8.84 -0.03 -8.93
CA TYR A 14 7.45 -0.34 -8.56
C TYR A 14 6.54 0.88 -8.58
N ALA A 15 7.06 2.08 -8.34
CA ALA A 15 6.28 3.32 -8.47
C ALA A 15 5.70 3.50 -9.87
N ALA A 16 6.48 3.23 -10.93
CA ALA A 16 6.00 3.32 -12.30
C ALA A 16 4.86 2.32 -12.57
N ASP A 17 4.93 1.12 -11.98
CA ASP A 17 3.89 0.11 -12.14
C ASP A 17 2.62 0.46 -11.37
N LEU A 18 2.75 0.99 -10.15
CA LEU A 18 1.63 1.45 -9.34
C LEU A 18 0.94 2.68 -9.94
N GLU A 19 1.71 3.62 -10.50
CA GLU A 19 1.19 4.77 -11.23
C GLU A 19 0.39 4.34 -12.46
N ARG A 20 0.93 3.40 -13.26
CA ARG A 20 0.23 2.84 -14.43
C ARG A 20 -1.05 2.10 -14.04
N ALA A 21 -1.07 1.45 -12.88
CA ALA A 21 -2.26 0.79 -12.33
C ALA A 21 -3.24 1.77 -11.66
N GLY A 22 -2.91 3.07 -11.58
CA GLY A 22 -3.73 4.09 -10.93
C GLY A 22 -3.79 3.96 -9.40
N LEU A 23 -2.83 3.26 -8.78
CA LEU A 23 -2.77 3.02 -7.34
C LEU A 23 -1.94 4.09 -6.60
N MET A 24 -1.11 4.84 -7.32
CA MET A 24 -0.21 5.86 -6.79
C MET A 24 -0.13 7.06 -7.75
N SER A 25 0.07 8.27 -7.22
CA SER A 25 0.51 9.46 -7.97
C SER A 25 1.94 9.85 -7.59
N ARG A 26 2.63 10.50 -8.54
CA ARG A 26 3.99 11.04 -8.39
C ARG A 26 4.07 12.56 -8.57
N GLU A 27 2.96 13.24 -8.88
CA GLU A 27 2.95 14.66 -9.26
C GLU A 27 3.50 15.56 -8.15
N ASP A 28 3.18 15.27 -6.88
CA ASP A 28 3.64 16.01 -5.69
C ASP A 28 4.38 15.09 -4.70
N GLY A 29 5.26 14.24 -5.24
CA GLY A 29 5.86 13.14 -4.48
C GLY A 29 4.97 11.89 -4.50
N TYR A 30 5.31 10.89 -3.69
CA TYR A 30 4.59 9.61 -3.69
C TYR A 30 3.33 9.69 -2.82
N ALA A 31 2.16 9.57 -3.46
CA ALA A 31 0.86 9.53 -2.79
C ALA A 31 0.06 8.29 -3.23
N VAL A 32 -0.69 7.67 -2.31
CA VAL A 32 -1.63 6.59 -2.63
C VAL A 32 -2.88 7.18 -3.28
N ALA A 33 -3.22 6.73 -4.49
CA ALA A 33 -4.35 7.27 -5.25
C ALA A 33 -5.67 6.56 -4.95
N ARG A 34 -5.62 5.27 -4.58
CA ARG A 34 -6.80 4.43 -4.31
C ARG A 34 -6.65 3.66 -2.99
N PRO A 35 -6.80 4.34 -1.84
CA PRO A 35 -6.60 3.74 -0.53
C PRO A 35 -7.47 2.50 -0.32
N GLU A 36 -8.73 2.52 -0.75
CA GLU A 36 -9.67 1.41 -0.59
C GLU A 36 -9.18 0.13 -1.29
N VAL A 37 -8.55 0.27 -2.47
CA VAL A 37 -7.99 -0.86 -3.21
C VAL A 37 -6.70 -1.35 -2.57
N ILE A 38 -5.82 -0.44 -2.17
CA ILE A 38 -4.58 -0.80 -1.49
C ILE A 38 -4.86 -1.56 -0.20
N ILE A 39 -5.77 -1.06 0.63
CA ILE A 39 -6.17 -1.73 1.87
C ILE A 39 -6.72 -3.12 1.54
N THR A 40 -7.65 -3.24 0.59
CA THR A 40 -8.22 -4.54 0.20
C THR A 40 -7.14 -5.55 -0.24
N LEU A 41 -6.14 -5.11 -1.01
CA LEU A 41 -5.02 -5.95 -1.44
C LEU A 41 -4.14 -6.37 -0.26
N LEU A 42 -3.82 -5.43 0.65
CA LEU A 42 -3.05 -5.73 1.85
C LEU A 42 -3.77 -6.74 2.75
N LEU A 43 -5.08 -6.62 2.92
CA LEU A 43 -5.87 -7.59 3.68
C LEU A 43 -5.87 -8.96 3.03
N ARG A 44 -6.09 -9.01 1.70
CA ARG A 44 -6.16 -10.26 0.94
C ARG A 44 -4.84 -11.03 0.94
N TYR A 45 -3.71 -10.32 0.96
CA TYR A 45 -2.37 -10.88 0.84
C TYR A 45 -1.51 -10.62 2.08
N ALA A 46 -2.12 -10.43 3.25
CA ALA A 46 -1.44 -10.00 4.47
C ALA A 46 -0.22 -10.87 4.82
N ASP A 47 -0.39 -12.20 4.73
CA ASP A 47 0.68 -13.17 5.02
C ASP A 47 1.85 -13.14 4.01
N SER A 48 1.68 -12.46 2.87
CA SER A 48 2.72 -12.31 1.84
C SER A 48 3.63 -11.10 2.06
N PHE A 49 3.24 -10.16 2.93
CA PHE A 49 3.96 -8.90 3.16
C PHE A 49 4.65 -8.82 4.53
N GLY A 50 4.57 -9.88 5.34
CA GLY A 50 5.23 -9.97 6.64
C GLY A 50 4.40 -9.44 7.81
N ALA A 51 5.03 -9.35 8.99
CA ALA A 51 4.35 -9.12 10.26
C ALA A 51 3.61 -7.76 10.33
N ASP A 52 4.15 -6.72 9.72
CA ASP A 52 3.53 -5.40 9.72
C ASP A 52 2.20 -5.40 8.94
N ALA A 53 2.15 -6.11 7.80
CA ALA A 53 0.92 -6.25 7.03
C ALA A 53 -0.11 -7.15 7.73
N ALA A 54 0.35 -8.22 8.39
CA ALA A 54 -0.53 -9.05 9.22
C ALA A 54 -1.12 -8.26 10.39
N THR A 55 -0.31 -7.42 11.04
CA THR A 55 -0.76 -6.53 12.13
C THR A 55 -1.76 -5.50 11.62
N PHE A 56 -1.46 -4.86 10.50
CA PHE A 56 -2.38 -3.93 9.84
C PHE A 56 -3.72 -4.61 9.49
N ALA A 57 -3.68 -5.84 8.99
CA ALA A 57 -4.88 -6.59 8.66
C ALA A 57 -5.72 -6.99 9.87
N ALA A 58 -5.08 -7.27 11.01
CA ALA A 58 -5.76 -7.53 12.28
C ALA A 58 -6.50 -6.30 12.82
N GLU A 59 -6.11 -5.09 12.40
CA GLU A 59 -6.73 -3.81 12.78
C GLU A 59 -7.62 -3.20 11.68
N ALA A 60 -8.00 -3.98 10.67
CA ALA A 60 -8.72 -3.51 9.48
C ALA A 60 -10.05 -2.80 9.81
N ASP A 61 -10.71 -3.22 10.89
CA ASP A 61 -11.97 -2.66 11.38
C ASP A 61 -11.85 -1.17 11.78
N ARG A 62 -10.63 -0.70 12.07
CA ARG A 62 -10.35 0.71 12.37
C ARG A 62 -10.32 1.60 11.13
N TYR A 63 -10.14 1.02 9.94
CA TYR A 63 -9.93 1.75 8.69
C TYR A 63 -11.06 1.57 7.68
N ILE A 64 -11.80 0.46 7.75
CA ILE A 64 -12.90 0.16 6.83
C ILE A 64 -14.20 -0.07 7.59
N ARG A 65 -15.27 0.59 7.13
CA ARG A 65 -16.65 0.28 7.52
C ARG A 65 -17.43 -0.14 6.29
N PHE A 66 -18.15 -1.26 6.40
CA PHE A 66 -19.12 -1.69 5.40
C PHE A 66 -20.52 -1.24 5.82
N ASP A 67 -21.24 -0.58 4.92
CA ASP A 67 -22.64 -0.18 5.12
C ASP A 67 -23.49 -0.84 4.02
N PRO A 68 -24.25 -1.91 4.35
CA PRO A 68 -25.02 -2.71 3.39
C PRO A 68 -26.29 -2.02 2.87
#